data_AF-A0A3D1WZF2-F1
#
_entry.id   AF-A0A3D1WZF2-F1
#
_cell.length_a   1.000
_cell.length_b   1.000
_cell.length_c   1.000
_cell.angle_alpha   90.00
_cell.angle_beta   90.00
_cell.angle_gamma   90.00
#
_symmetry.space_group_name_H-M   'P 1'
#
loop_
_entity.id
_entity.type
_entity.pdbx_description
1 polymer ?
#
loop_
_entity_poly.entity_id
_entity_poly.type
_entity_poly.pdbx_seq_one_letter_code
_entity_poly.pdbx_strand_id
1 'polypeptide(L)'
;MNLFEKAAELERKNIAFALVTITKSEGSTPRSQARMIVLADATTFGTVGGGASEHAAIQRAQSLIEERRSESMNMSLSVAEGHNCGGAVEMFIEVIAPSSRLILIGGGHVNLEIARLAAGCSFHIELAETRAEFATQQRFPWVSAFHVGATVDEALSTLQIDSDCALVIATHNLDKQVLERVIGSPARYIGMLGSRTKVNGFRRYLRDERSVAPEALQRFHSPIGLDIGSETPEQIAVGVVAEIMMVLNNTDGRPLSRKAENLVIVRGAGDLATGVICRLHRGGYRVLALETDQPTTIRRTVAFSEAVYNQTATVEGIVCRKASSDRQAKSIMDAGEVALLCDAQGASIQSMRPAVVVDAIIAKRNMGTSRDMAPLVVALGPGFTAGEDCHVVVETQRGHDLGRILTVGRAADNTGVPGTIGGFGAERVIHAPQAGAFKAVASIGDLVAKGQVVCRIGDFDVPATIDGVLRGLLHDGLQVPKGFKIADIDPRGIVEHCESVSDKARAIGGAVLEAIDAFHANRLFS
;
A
#
# COMPACT_ATOMS: atom_id res chain seq x y z
N MET A 1 -22.04 39.28 14.33
CA MET A 1 -21.44 37.94 14.52
C MET A 1 -19.94 38.06 14.28
N ASN A 2 -19.14 37.68 15.27
CA ASN A 2 -17.69 37.59 15.17
C ASN A 2 -17.31 36.46 14.18
N LEU A 3 -16.18 36.59 13.47
CA LEU A 3 -15.64 35.55 12.59
C LEU A 3 -15.57 34.17 13.27
N PHE A 4 -15.19 34.11 14.54
CA PHE A 4 -15.14 32.86 15.32
C PHE A 4 -16.51 32.27 15.62
N GLU A 5 -17.53 33.11 15.86
CA GLU A 5 -18.92 32.63 16.01
C GLU A 5 -19.41 32.02 14.70
N LYS A 6 -19.02 32.62 13.57
CA LYS A 6 -19.34 32.09 12.24
C LYS A 6 -18.62 30.78 11.95
N ALA A 7 -17.32 30.68 12.25
CA ALA A 7 -16.56 29.42 12.15
C ALA A 7 -17.24 28.30 12.96
N ALA A 8 -17.58 28.57 14.23
CA ALA A 8 -18.27 27.61 15.08
C ALA A 8 -19.67 27.24 14.56
N GLU A 9 -20.39 28.17 13.92
CA GLU A 9 -21.67 27.87 13.25
C GLU A 9 -21.48 26.92 12.06
N LEU A 10 -20.47 27.17 11.22
CA LEU A 10 -20.15 26.35 10.05
C LEU A 10 -19.71 24.94 10.45
N GLU A 11 -18.85 24.83 11.47
CA GLU A 11 -18.39 23.57 12.03
C GLU A 11 -19.56 22.75 12.59
N ARG A 12 -20.47 23.37 13.37
CA ARG A 12 -21.69 22.70 13.87
C ARG A 12 -22.61 22.21 12.75
N LYS A 13 -22.63 22.89 11.61
CA LYS A 13 -23.40 22.49 10.42
C LYS A 13 -22.64 21.53 9.51
N ASN A 14 -21.42 21.14 9.88
CA ASN A 14 -20.51 20.32 9.09
C ASN A 14 -20.24 20.88 7.69
N ILE A 15 -20.17 22.21 7.57
CA ILE A 15 -19.89 22.91 6.30
C ILE A 15 -18.39 23.18 6.23
N ALA A 16 -17.73 22.72 5.18
CA ALA A 16 -16.32 22.97 4.93
C ALA A 16 -16.04 24.48 4.73
N PHE A 17 -14.94 24.98 5.30
CA PHE A 17 -14.50 26.35 5.09
C PHE A 17 -12.99 26.49 5.23
N ALA A 18 -12.44 27.58 4.69
CA ALA A 18 -11.06 27.95 4.89
C ALA A 18 -10.96 29.22 5.75
N LEU A 19 -10.10 29.19 6.77
CA LEU A 19 -9.72 30.36 7.55
C LEU A 19 -8.39 30.89 7.01
N VAL A 20 -8.46 32.04 6.35
CA VAL A 20 -7.28 32.75 5.84
C VAL A 20 -6.81 33.73 6.91
N THR A 21 -5.55 33.61 7.32
CA THR A 21 -4.93 34.49 8.32
C THR A 21 -3.66 35.10 7.76
N ILE A 22 -3.52 36.43 7.83
CA ILE A 22 -2.23 37.08 7.57
C ILE A 22 -1.28 36.72 8.71
N THR A 23 -0.21 36.01 8.39
CA THR A 23 0.84 35.59 9.34
C THR A 23 1.99 36.59 9.38
N LYS A 24 2.27 37.26 8.25
CA LYS A 24 3.31 38.29 8.15
C LYS A 24 2.93 39.35 7.13
N SER A 25 3.30 40.60 7.41
CA SER A 25 3.17 41.71 6.46
C SER A 25 4.39 42.62 6.52
N GLU A 26 4.95 42.96 5.36
CA GLU A 26 6.05 43.92 5.22
C GLU A 26 5.64 45.05 4.26
N GLY A 27 5.99 46.30 4.59
CA GLY A 27 5.64 47.48 3.79
C GLY A 27 4.30 48.13 4.14
N SER A 28 3.72 48.90 3.21
CA SER A 28 2.41 49.56 3.39
C SER A 28 1.27 48.60 3.05
N THR A 29 0.88 47.76 4.01
CA THR A 29 -0.28 46.86 3.87
C THR A 29 -1.51 47.42 4.59
N PRO A 30 -2.75 47.23 4.08
CA PRO A 30 -3.95 47.84 4.66
C PRO A 30 -4.25 47.41 6.11
N ARG A 31 -3.81 46.21 6.52
CA ARG A 31 -3.95 45.65 7.87
C ARG A 31 -2.78 44.71 8.19
N SER A 32 -2.26 44.79 9.42
CA SER A 32 -1.14 43.96 9.90
C SER A 32 -1.56 42.64 10.56
N GLN A 33 -2.83 42.51 10.97
CA GLN A 33 -3.43 41.28 11.48
C GLN A 33 -4.88 41.21 11.01
N ALA A 34 -5.14 40.44 9.95
CA ALA A 34 -6.47 40.29 9.38
C ALA A 34 -6.79 38.83 9.10
N ARG A 35 -8.08 38.50 9.17
CA ARG A 35 -8.60 37.15 8.95
C ARG A 35 -9.86 37.21 8.11
N MET A 36 -10.08 36.20 7.29
CA MET A 36 -11.35 35.97 6.62
C MET A 36 -11.67 34.48 6.56
N ILE A 37 -12.96 34.17 6.51
CA ILE A 37 -13.47 32.85 6.17
C ILE A 37 -13.87 32.86 4.71
N VAL A 38 -13.54 31.79 4.00
CA VAL A 38 -13.94 31.54 2.62
C VAL A 38 -14.69 30.20 2.55
N LEU A 39 -15.87 30.19 1.94
CA LEU A 39 -16.63 28.97 1.66
C LEU A 39 -16.31 28.42 0.27
N ALA A 40 -16.71 27.18 -0.01
CA ALA A 40 -16.50 26.53 -1.30
C ALA A 40 -17.13 27.30 -2.47
N ASP A 41 -18.24 28.01 -2.24
CA ASP A 41 -18.94 28.85 -3.22
C ASP A 41 -18.36 30.27 -3.36
N ALA A 42 -17.17 30.51 -2.81
CA ALA A 42 -16.50 31.82 -2.71
C ALA A 42 -17.16 32.83 -1.78
N THR A 43 -18.24 32.49 -1.07
CA THR A 43 -18.81 33.38 -0.05
C THR A 43 -17.78 33.67 1.03
N THR A 44 -17.59 34.94 1.38
CA THR A 44 -16.61 35.37 2.37
C THR A 44 -17.23 36.01 3.61
N PHE A 45 -16.55 35.87 4.73
CA PHE A 45 -16.84 36.59 5.98
C PHE A 45 -15.55 37.21 6.51
N GLY A 46 -15.55 38.50 6.78
CA GLY A 46 -14.32 39.24 7.10
C GLY A 46 -13.55 39.64 5.84
N THR A 47 -12.32 40.12 6.03
CA THR A 47 -11.46 40.61 4.94
C THR A 47 -10.00 40.55 5.37
N VAL A 48 -9.11 40.29 4.42
CA VAL A 48 -7.65 40.35 4.60
C VAL A 48 -7.04 41.65 4.06
N GLY A 49 -7.87 42.65 3.74
CA GLY A 49 -7.41 43.98 3.29
C GLY A 49 -7.88 44.38 1.89
N GLY A 50 -8.64 43.52 1.19
CA GLY A 50 -9.21 43.80 -0.14
C GLY A 50 -8.20 43.72 -1.30
N GLY A 51 -8.68 44.00 -2.51
CA GLY A 51 -7.86 44.08 -3.72
C GLY A 51 -7.39 42.73 -4.28
N ALA A 52 -6.32 42.76 -5.07
CA ALA A 52 -5.79 41.58 -5.77
C ALA A 52 -5.37 40.44 -4.84
N SER A 53 -4.82 40.77 -3.66
CA SER A 53 -4.40 39.76 -2.66
C SER A 53 -5.57 39.00 -2.06
N GLU A 54 -6.69 39.68 -1.80
CA GLU A 54 -7.89 39.03 -1.29
C GLU A 54 -8.52 38.10 -2.35
N HIS A 55 -8.60 38.57 -3.60
CA HIS A 55 -9.12 37.76 -4.70
C HIS A 55 -8.30 36.48 -4.92
N ALA A 56 -6.98 36.59 -4.91
CA ALA A 56 -6.08 35.45 -5.06
C ALA A 56 -6.17 34.48 -3.86
N ALA A 57 -6.32 34.99 -2.64
CA ALA A 57 -6.52 34.16 -1.46
C ALA A 57 -7.87 33.41 -1.49
N ILE A 58 -8.94 34.04 -1.98
CA ILE A 58 -10.26 33.39 -2.15
C ILE A 58 -10.16 32.23 -3.15
N GLN A 59 -9.60 32.48 -4.34
CA GLN A 59 -9.45 31.44 -5.36
C GLN A 59 -8.61 30.27 -4.83
N ARG A 60 -7.49 30.58 -4.16
CA ARG A 60 -6.62 29.54 -3.60
C ARG A 60 -7.33 28.75 -2.50
N ALA A 61 -8.08 29.43 -1.63
CA ALA A 61 -8.86 28.80 -0.57
C ALA A 61 -9.91 27.82 -1.13
N GLN A 62 -10.61 28.16 -2.22
CA GLN A 62 -11.58 27.24 -2.85
C GLN A 62 -10.91 25.95 -3.32
N SER A 63 -9.79 26.04 -4.05
CA SER A 63 -9.04 24.85 -4.47
C SER A 63 -8.55 24.03 -3.28
N LEU A 64 -8.07 24.68 -2.22
CA LEU A 64 -7.59 24.00 -1.02
C LEU A 64 -8.70 23.29 -0.24
N ILE A 65 -9.93 23.83 -0.23
CA ILE A 65 -11.11 23.17 0.36
C ILE A 65 -11.41 21.87 -0.39
N GLU A 66 -11.41 21.88 -1.72
CA GLU A 66 -11.60 20.67 -2.54
C GLU A 66 -10.49 19.65 -2.31
N GLU A 67 -9.24 20.10 -2.21
CA GLU A 67 -8.06 19.28 -1.96
C GLU A 67 -7.94 18.81 -0.48
N ARG A 68 -8.79 19.32 0.43
CA ARG A 68 -8.78 19.04 1.88
C ARG A 68 -7.42 19.22 2.54
N ARG A 69 -6.70 20.29 2.18
CA ARG A 69 -5.37 20.56 2.73
C ARG A 69 -5.14 22.04 3.01
N SER A 70 -4.32 22.31 4.03
CA SER A 70 -3.90 23.67 4.39
C SER A 70 -2.57 24.05 3.74
N GLU A 71 -2.35 25.33 3.50
CA GLU A 71 -1.15 25.83 2.82
C GLU A 71 -0.76 27.25 3.27
N SER A 72 0.55 27.52 3.32
CA SER A 72 1.08 28.88 3.40
C SER A 72 1.28 29.47 2.00
N MET A 73 0.78 30.67 1.80
CA MET A 73 0.86 31.42 0.54
C MET A 73 1.65 32.71 0.75
N ASN A 74 2.57 32.99 -0.17
CA ASN A 74 3.34 34.23 -0.20
C ASN A 74 2.96 35.07 -1.41
N MET A 75 2.80 36.38 -1.22
CA MET A 75 2.49 37.30 -2.30
C MET A 75 3.33 38.57 -2.21
N SER A 76 3.96 38.94 -3.32
CA SER A 76 4.56 40.25 -3.51
C SER A 76 3.55 41.14 -4.26
N LEU A 77 3.11 42.22 -3.63
CA LEU A 77 2.23 43.20 -4.27
C LEU A 77 3.12 44.08 -5.17
N SER A 78 3.20 43.74 -6.46
CA SER A 78 3.87 44.58 -7.45
C SER A 78 2.96 45.71 -7.92
N VAL A 79 3.56 46.89 -8.13
CA VAL A 79 2.88 48.13 -8.49
C VAL A 79 2.36 48.02 -9.94
N ALA A 80 1.06 47.75 -10.10
CA ALA A 80 0.36 47.95 -11.35
C ALA A 80 -0.80 48.94 -11.15
N GLU A 81 -0.65 50.09 -11.79
CA GLU A 81 -1.63 51.15 -12.04
C GLU A 81 -2.43 51.69 -10.83
N GLY A 82 -1.82 52.62 -10.09
CA GLY A 82 -2.55 53.69 -9.40
C GLY A 82 -2.68 53.63 -7.88
N HIS A 83 -2.21 52.58 -7.21
CA HIS A 83 -2.22 52.48 -5.74
C HIS A 83 -0.81 52.20 -5.18
N ASN A 84 -0.28 53.13 -4.38
CA ASN A 84 1.08 53.13 -3.81
C ASN A 84 1.27 52.16 -2.62
N CYS A 85 1.19 50.84 -2.84
CA CYS A 85 1.44 49.85 -1.78
C CYS A 85 2.43 48.75 -2.23
N GLY A 86 3.74 49.03 -2.17
CA GLY A 86 4.81 48.05 -2.40
C GLY A 86 5.08 47.19 -1.16
N GLY A 87 4.18 46.24 -0.87
CA GLY A 87 4.28 45.36 0.30
C GLY A 87 4.34 43.87 -0.06
N ALA A 88 4.84 43.06 0.88
CA ALA A 88 4.77 41.60 0.80
C ALA A 88 3.85 41.10 1.92
N VAL A 89 2.99 40.13 1.61
CA VAL A 89 2.07 39.51 2.56
C VAL A 89 2.24 38.00 2.53
N GLU A 90 2.38 37.42 3.71
CA GLU A 90 2.31 35.98 3.95
C GLU A 90 0.97 35.67 4.60
N MET A 91 0.28 34.68 4.05
CA MET A 91 -1.00 34.20 4.55
C MET A 91 -0.92 32.70 4.79
N PHE A 92 -1.53 32.24 5.87
CA PHE A 92 -1.82 30.83 6.06
C PHE A 92 -3.30 30.58 5.80
N ILE A 93 -3.59 29.64 4.91
CA ILE A 93 -4.94 29.18 4.58
C ILE A 93 -5.14 27.85 5.28
N GLU A 94 -5.87 27.89 6.39
CA GLU A 94 -6.22 26.70 7.16
C GLU A 94 -7.57 26.16 6.68
N VAL A 95 -7.59 24.95 6.12
CA VAL A 95 -8.83 24.29 5.69
C VAL A 95 -9.39 23.48 6.85
N ILE A 96 -10.62 23.82 7.24
CA ILE A 96 -11.42 23.03 8.18
C ILE A 96 -12.34 22.16 7.33
N ALA A 97 -11.92 20.91 7.14
CA ALA A 97 -12.67 19.91 6.41
C ALA A 97 -13.91 19.45 7.20
N PRO A 98 -14.98 19.02 6.51
CA PRO A 98 -16.14 18.48 7.18
C PRO A 98 -15.77 17.13 7.85
N SER A 99 -16.31 16.91 9.03
CA SER A 99 -16.32 15.61 9.68
C SER A 99 -16.99 14.57 8.79
N SER A 100 -16.45 13.34 8.83
CA SER A 100 -17.08 12.21 8.14
C SER A 100 -18.51 12.00 8.63
N ARG A 101 -19.44 11.83 7.70
CA ARG A 101 -20.86 11.65 8.03
C ARG A 101 -21.14 10.19 8.32
N LEU A 102 -21.71 9.91 9.49
CA LEU A 102 -22.15 8.58 9.88
C LEU A 102 -23.67 8.56 9.95
N ILE A 103 -24.30 7.86 9.01
CA ILE A 103 -25.75 7.74 8.95
C ILE A 103 -26.14 6.38 9.53
N LEU A 104 -26.80 6.42 10.68
CA LEU A 104 -27.31 5.25 11.38
C LEU A 104 -28.74 4.99 10.89
N ILE A 105 -29.02 3.77 10.44
CA ILE A 105 -30.36 3.36 10.01
C ILE A 105 -30.89 2.33 11.01
N GLY A 106 -31.84 2.79 11.83
CA GLY A 106 -32.40 2.09 13.00
C GLY A 106 -31.91 2.68 14.33
N GLY A 107 -32.84 3.02 15.23
CA GLY A 107 -32.61 3.59 16.56
C GLY A 107 -32.48 2.55 17.68
N GLY A 108 -32.02 1.34 17.36
CA GLY A 108 -31.86 0.23 18.32
C GLY A 108 -30.72 0.44 19.33
N HIS A 109 -30.51 -0.55 20.22
CA HIS A 109 -29.47 -0.50 21.26
C HIS A 109 -28.05 -0.53 20.69
N VAL A 110 -27.80 -1.21 19.57
CA VAL A 110 -26.47 -1.24 18.97
C VAL A 110 -26.10 0.11 18.35
N ASN A 111 -27.01 0.70 17.57
CA ASN A 111 -26.77 2.04 17.00
C ASN A 111 -26.68 3.12 18.07
N LEU A 112 -27.29 2.94 19.26
CA LEU A 112 -27.06 3.81 20.41
C LEU A 112 -25.58 3.86 20.82
N GLU A 113 -24.98 2.68 21.04
CA GLU A 113 -23.58 2.58 21.45
C GLU A 113 -22.62 3.00 20.35
N ILE A 114 -22.95 2.70 19.08
CA ILE A 114 -22.19 3.21 17.93
C ILE A 114 -22.22 4.73 17.91
N ALA A 115 -23.39 5.37 18.08
CA ALA A 115 -23.50 6.83 18.11
C ALA A 115 -22.67 7.42 19.24
N ARG A 116 -22.73 6.83 20.44
CA ARG A 116 -21.96 7.26 21.61
C ARG A 116 -20.45 7.26 21.35
N LEU A 117 -19.93 6.16 20.79
CA LEU A 117 -18.50 6.04 20.50
C LEU A 117 -18.07 6.92 19.32
N ALA A 118 -18.86 6.92 18.23
CA ALA A 118 -18.56 7.70 17.02
C ALA A 118 -18.53 9.21 17.29
N ALA A 119 -19.34 9.70 18.22
CA ALA A 119 -19.33 11.11 18.63
C ALA A 119 -17.95 11.53 19.20
N GLY A 120 -17.31 10.64 19.96
CA GLY A 120 -15.95 10.85 20.47
C GLY A 120 -14.86 10.78 19.38
N CYS A 121 -15.18 10.19 18.22
CA CYS A 121 -14.29 10.07 17.06
C CYS A 121 -14.55 11.15 16.00
N SER A 122 -15.22 12.26 16.36
CA SER A 122 -15.50 13.41 15.49
C SER A 122 -16.36 13.09 14.26
N PHE A 123 -17.23 12.09 14.33
CA PHE A 123 -18.23 11.85 13.28
C PHE A 123 -19.41 12.83 13.39
N HIS A 124 -19.90 13.29 12.24
CA HIS A 124 -21.19 13.97 12.15
C HIS A 124 -22.30 12.93 11.99
N ILE A 125 -23.14 12.77 13.01
CA ILE A 125 -24.07 11.63 13.09
C ILE A 125 -25.50 12.03 12.72
N GLU A 126 -26.11 11.26 11.83
CA GLU A 126 -27.51 11.36 11.44
C GLU A 126 -28.21 10.02 11.75
N LEU A 127 -29.49 10.06 12.13
CA LEU A 127 -30.27 8.86 12.44
C LEU A 127 -31.53 8.81 11.60
N ALA A 128 -31.69 7.75 10.81
CA ALA A 128 -32.93 7.41 10.13
C ALA A 128 -33.65 6.28 10.85
N GLU A 129 -34.94 6.43 11.12
CA GLU A 129 -35.74 5.46 11.88
C GLU A 129 -37.22 5.55 11.52
N THR A 130 -37.90 4.40 11.49
CA THR A 130 -39.31 4.33 11.13
C THR A 130 -40.27 4.49 12.32
N ARG A 131 -39.71 4.53 13.53
CA ARG A 131 -40.41 4.61 14.82
C ARG A 131 -39.92 5.82 15.62
N ALA A 132 -40.72 6.89 15.59
CA ALA A 132 -40.35 8.21 16.13
C ALA A 132 -39.84 8.15 17.59
N GLU A 133 -40.36 7.26 18.41
CA GLU A 133 -40.00 7.08 19.81
C GLU A 133 -38.55 6.63 20.03
N PHE A 134 -37.92 6.01 19.03
CA PHE A 134 -36.51 5.62 19.07
C PHE A 134 -35.56 6.71 18.55
N ALA A 135 -36.09 7.78 17.93
CA ALA A 135 -35.33 8.84 17.29
C ALA A 135 -35.46 10.17 18.07
N THR A 136 -34.99 10.19 19.31
CA THR A 136 -35.11 11.35 20.21
C THR A 136 -33.76 11.87 20.68
N GLN A 137 -33.66 13.20 20.89
CA GLN A 137 -32.45 13.83 21.43
C GLN A 137 -32.07 13.29 22.82
N GLN A 138 -33.06 12.95 23.66
CA GLN A 138 -32.82 12.40 24.99
C GLN A 138 -32.09 11.04 24.91
N ARG A 139 -32.48 10.21 23.94
CA ARG A 139 -31.86 8.90 23.71
C ARG A 139 -30.54 9.01 22.95
N PHE A 140 -30.46 9.94 21.99
CA PHE A 140 -29.30 10.17 21.15
C PHE A 140 -28.81 11.63 21.25
N PRO A 141 -28.12 12.02 22.33
CA PRO A 141 -27.70 13.41 22.54
C PRO A 141 -26.68 13.93 21.50
N TRP A 142 -25.98 13.04 20.80
CA TRP A 142 -24.92 13.36 19.85
C TRP A 142 -25.36 13.38 18.38
N VAL A 143 -26.61 12.98 18.10
CA VAL A 143 -27.15 12.97 16.74
C VAL A 143 -27.50 14.41 16.35
N SER A 144 -27.03 14.83 15.19
CA SER A 144 -27.20 16.19 14.66
C SER A 144 -28.50 16.36 13.86
N ALA A 145 -29.00 15.28 13.24
CA ALA A 145 -30.28 15.28 12.54
C ALA A 145 -31.01 13.92 12.65
N PHE A 146 -32.33 13.98 12.79
CA PHE A 146 -33.22 12.83 12.83
C PHE A 146 -34.11 12.82 11.58
N HIS A 147 -34.17 11.67 10.91
CA HIS A 147 -34.95 11.44 9.71
C HIS A 147 -35.99 10.36 10.01
N VAL A 148 -37.23 10.79 10.25
CA VAL A 148 -38.31 9.91 10.72
C VAL A 148 -39.41 9.85 9.68
N GLY A 149 -39.84 8.64 9.33
CA GLY A 149 -40.96 8.38 8.42
C GLY A 149 -41.69 7.11 8.81
N ALA A 150 -42.95 6.93 8.41
CA ALA A 150 -43.69 5.70 8.74
C ALA A 150 -43.17 4.47 7.97
N THR A 151 -42.47 4.70 6.86
CA THR A 151 -41.86 3.66 6.02
C THR A 151 -40.35 3.90 5.84
N VAL A 152 -39.64 2.87 5.36
CA VAL A 152 -38.21 2.99 5.00
C VAL A 152 -38.01 4.08 3.95
N ASP A 153 -38.85 4.12 2.92
CA ASP A 153 -38.74 5.12 1.86
C ASP A 153 -38.93 6.55 2.39
N GLU A 154 -39.93 6.75 3.25
CA GLU A 154 -40.16 8.05 3.89
C GLU A 154 -38.97 8.46 4.77
N ALA A 155 -38.48 7.56 5.64
CA ALA A 155 -37.36 7.84 6.52
C ALA A 155 -36.05 8.13 5.75
N LEU A 156 -35.82 7.46 4.62
CA LEU A 156 -34.62 7.67 3.80
C LEU A 156 -34.78 8.81 2.77
N SER A 157 -35.99 9.29 2.48
CA SER A 157 -36.26 10.29 1.43
C SER A 157 -35.56 11.64 1.66
N THR A 158 -35.30 11.99 2.91
CA THR A 158 -34.67 13.26 3.31
C THR A 158 -33.16 13.13 3.50
N LEU A 159 -32.60 11.93 3.40
CA LEU A 159 -31.16 11.70 3.54
C LEU A 159 -30.42 12.09 2.27
N GLN A 160 -29.34 12.84 2.44
CA GLN A 160 -28.35 13.06 1.40
C GLN A 160 -27.23 12.04 1.55
N ILE A 161 -27.18 11.05 0.65
CA ILE A 161 -26.15 10.00 0.66
C ILE A 161 -25.16 10.30 -0.46
N ASP A 162 -23.94 10.71 -0.08
CA ASP A 162 -22.82 11.02 -0.95
C ASP A 162 -21.59 10.14 -0.62
N SER A 163 -20.46 10.38 -1.29
CA SER A 163 -19.21 9.63 -1.13
C SER A 163 -18.40 9.93 0.15
N ASP A 164 -18.87 10.84 1.00
CA ASP A 164 -18.30 11.13 2.32
C ASP A 164 -19.12 10.52 3.47
N CYS A 165 -20.20 9.82 3.14
CA CYS A 165 -21.04 9.11 4.11
C CYS A 165 -20.59 7.66 4.33
N ALA A 166 -20.65 7.22 5.58
CA ALA A 166 -20.70 5.83 5.99
C ALA A 166 -22.12 5.50 6.51
N LEU A 167 -22.68 4.37 6.07
CA LEU A 167 -24.01 3.91 6.49
C LEU A 167 -23.87 2.71 7.43
N VAL A 168 -24.69 2.67 8.48
CA VAL A 168 -24.82 1.51 9.37
C VAL A 168 -26.27 1.06 9.42
N ILE A 169 -26.53 -0.13 8.88
CA ILE A 169 -27.85 -0.77 8.87
C ILE A 169 -27.94 -1.70 10.08
N ALA A 170 -28.75 -1.30 11.05
CA ALA A 170 -29.04 -2.07 12.25
C ALA A 170 -30.54 -1.98 12.57
N THR A 171 -31.35 -2.55 11.68
CA THR A 171 -32.80 -2.55 11.84
C THR A 171 -33.27 -3.88 12.42
N HIS A 172 -34.49 -3.93 12.96
CA HIS A 172 -35.04 -5.16 13.51
C HIS A 172 -35.37 -6.17 12.41
N ASN A 173 -36.21 -5.78 11.43
CA ASN A 173 -36.72 -6.66 10.36
C ASN A 173 -36.71 -5.99 8.96
N LEU A 174 -36.09 -4.82 8.82
CA LEU A 174 -36.17 -4.01 7.61
C LEU A 174 -34.86 -4.00 6.81
N ASP A 175 -33.87 -4.80 7.21
CA ASP A 175 -32.50 -4.72 6.66
C ASP A 175 -32.48 -4.95 5.15
N LYS A 176 -33.30 -5.89 4.65
CA LYS A 176 -33.39 -6.14 3.21
C LYS A 176 -33.89 -4.91 2.45
N GLN A 177 -34.97 -4.30 2.93
CA GLN A 177 -35.58 -3.14 2.27
C GLN A 177 -34.64 -1.94 2.29
N VAL A 178 -33.98 -1.69 3.43
CA VAL A 178 -32.97 -0.63 3.55
C VAL A 178 -31.79 -0.91 2.63
N LEU A 179 -31.24 -2.13 2.64
CA LEU A 179 -30.09 -2.51 1.84
C LEU A 179 -30.36 -2.33 0.35
N GLU A 180 -31.51 -2.77 -0.14
CA GLU A 180 -31.92 -2.57 -1.54
C GLU A 180 -31.98 -1.09 -1.92
N ARG A 181 -32.39 -0.22 -0.99
CA ARG A 181 -32.49 1.21 -1.24
C ARG A 181 -31.14 1.92 -1.28
N VAL A 182 -30.16 1.46 -0.49
CA VAL A 182 -28.88 2.16 -0.29
C VAL A 182 -27.68 1.50 -0.98
N ILE A 183 -27.74 0.23 -1.39
CA ILE A 183 -26.58 -0.49 -1.96
C ILE A 183 -26.04 0.15 -3.24
N GLY A 184 -26.91 0.78 -4.04
CA GLY A 184 -26.54 1.52 -5.25
C GLY A 184 -26.12 2.97 -5.00
N SER A 185 -26.16 3.45 -3.76
CA SER A 185 -25.77 4.83 -3.42
C SER A 185 -24.26 5.03 -3.54
N PRO A 186 -23.75 6.27 -3.60
CA PRO A 186 -22.32 6.56 -3.62
C PRO A 186 -21.62 6.46 -2.24
N ALA A 187 -22.32 6.06 -1.16
CA ALA A 187 -21.76 5.94 0.19
C ALA A 187 -20.42 5.20 0.24
N ARG A 188 -19.40 5.75 0.90
CA ARG A 188 -18.06 5.11 0.93
C ARG A 188 -18.06 3.75 1.61
N TYR A 189 -18.95 3.59 2.58
CA TYR A 189 -19.07 2.40 3.41
C TYR A 189 -20.55 2.09 3.68
N ILE A 190 -20.95 0.84 3.52
CA ILE A 190 -22.30 0.34 3.84
C ILE A 190 -22.15 -0.88 4.73
N GLY A 191 -22.25 -0.66 6.03
CA GLY A 191 -22.18 -1.69 7.04
C GLY A 191 -23.56 -2.23 7.39
N MET A 192 -23.70 -3.54 7.58
CA MET A 192 -24.94 -4.14 8.05
C MET A 192 -24.70 -5.20 9.12
N LEU A 193 -25.42 -5.05 10.24
CA LEU A 193 -25.46 -6.05 11.31
C LEU A 193 -26.16 -7.34 10.86
N GLY A 194 -25.56 -8.49 11.18
CA GLY A 194 -26.17 -9.78 10.91
C GLY A 194 -25.25 -10.96 11.18
N SER A 195 -25.84 -12.15 11.37
CA SER A 195 -25.09 -13.40 11.48
C SER A 195 -24.41 -13.76 10.15
N ARG A 196 -23.31 -14.53 10.21
CA ARG A 196 -22.58 -15.02 9.01
C ARG A 196 -23.52 -15.69 7.99
N THR A 197 -24.51 -16.44 8.45
CA THR A 197 -25.51 -17.09 7.58
C THR A 197 -26.41 -16.07 6.86
N LYS A 198 -26.95 -15.08 7.58
CA LYS A 198 -27.79 -14.01 7.02
C LYS A 198 -27.02 -13.20 5.97
N VAL A 199 -25.77 -12.89 6.28
CA VAL A 199 -24.82 -12.16 5.41
C VAL A 199 -24.60 -12.88 4.09
N ASN A 200 -24.27 -14.17 4.14
CA ASN A 200 -24.01 -14.95 2.93
C ASN A 200 -25.26 -15.02 2.03
N GLY A 201 -26.44 -15.13 2.64
CA GLY A 201 -27.72 -15.01 1.94
C GLY A 201 -27.87 -13.67 1.20
N PHE A 202 -27.61 -12.55 1.88
CA PHE A 202 -27.71 -11.23 1.24
C PHE A 202 -26.66 -10.99 0.16
N ARG A 203 -25.41 -11.42 0.36
CA ARG A 203 -24.38 -11.30 -0.68
C ARG A 203 -24.77 -12.08 -1.94
N ARG A 204 -25.29 -13.30 -1.77
CA ARG A 204 -25.79 -14.11 -2.87
C ARG A 204 -26.96 -13.42 -3.57
N TYR A 205 -27.94 -12.95 -2.80
CA TYR A 205 -29.11 -12.22 -3.30
C TYR A 205 -28.71 -11.00 -4.13
N LEU A 206 -27.82 -10.14 -3.61
CA LEU A 206 -27.40 -8.92 -4.31
C LEU A 206 -26.65 -9.22 -5.61
N ARG A 207 -25.80 -10.26 -5.63
CA ARG A 207 -25.04 -10.66 -6.81
C ARG A 207 -25.92 -11.36 -7.86
N ASP A 208 -26.68 -12.37 -7.44
CA ASP A 208 -27.35 -13.30 -8.34
C ASP A 208 -28.72 -12.76 -8.79
N GLU A 209 -29.49 -12.12 -7.91
CA GLU A 209 -30.86 -11.67 -8.20
C GLU A 209 -30.96 -10.18 -8.54
N ARG A 210 -30.11 -9.34 -7.94
CA ARG A 210 -30.09 -7.89 -8.20
C ARG A 210 -29.00 -7.45 -9.16
N SER A 211 -28.10 -8.35 -9.56
CA SER A 211 -26.98 -8.08 -10.47
C SER A 211 -26.16 -6.84 -10.06
N VAL A 212 -25.96 -6.65 -8.75
CA VAL A 212 -25.17 -5.54 -8.22
C VAL A 212 -23.72 -5.69 -8.66
N ALA A 213 -23.13 -4.60 -9.17
CA ALA A 213 -21.76 -4.58 -9.65
C ALA A 213 -20.75 -4.96 -8.53
N PRO A 214 -19.67 -5.71 -8.86
CA PRO A 214 -18.65 -6.10 -7.88
C PRO A 214 -18.08 -4.95 -7.06
N GLU A 215 -17.91 -3.78 -7.68
CA GLU A 215 -17.37 -2.56 -7.04
C GLU A 215 -18.33 -2.01 -5.98
N ALA A 216 -19.63 -2.07 -6.21
CA ALA A 216 -20.62 -1.69 -5.20
C ALA A 216 -20.66 -2.68 -4.03
N LEU A 217 -20.44 -3.98 -4.31
CA LEU A 217 -20.34 -5.02 -3.27
C LEU A 217 -19.08 -4.89 -2.41
N GLN A 218 -18.00 -4.29 -2.92
CA GLN A 218 -16.78 -4.05 -2.13
C GLN A 218 -17.02 -3.08 -0.96
N ARG A 219 -17.95 -2.13 -1.12
CA ARG A 219 -18.35 -1.18 -0.07
C ARG A 219 -19.35 -1.76 0.93
N PHE A 220 -19.82 -3.00 0.71
CA PHE A 220 -20.78 -3.66 1.58
C PHE A 220 -20.09 -4.56 2.61
N HIS A 221 -20.09 -4.11 3.86
CA HIS A 221 -19.46 -4.75 5.01
C HIS A 221 -20.50 -5.44 5.89
N SER A 222 -20.52 -6.77 5.83
CA SER A 222 -21.43 -7.58 6.63
C SER A 222 -20.80 -8.96 6.88
N PRO A 223 -20.82 -9.55 8.10
CA PRO A 223 -21.15 -8.86 9.35
C PRO A 223 -20.28 -7.62 9.50
N ILE A 224 -20.88 -6.56 10.02
CA ILE A 224 -20.20 -5.28 10.21
C ILE A 224 -19.25 -5.33 11.41
N GLY A 225 -18.12 -4.63 11.31
CA GLY A 225 -17.15 -4.46 12.39
C GLY A 225 -15.99 -5.45 12.37
N LEU A 226 -14.88 -5.05 12.99
CA LEU A 226 -13.68 -5.88 13.14
C LEU A 226 -13.92 -7.08 14.05
N ASP A 227 -13.29 -8.21 13.74
CA ASP A 227 -13.33 -9.42 14.57
C ASP A 227 -12.45 -9.26 15.82
N ILE A 228 -13.03 -8.65 16.85
CA ILE A 228 -12.40 -8.47 18.17
C ILE A 228 -13.02 -9.37 19.25
N GLY A 229 -13.83 -10.36 18.84
CA GLY A 229 -14.57 -11.22 19.77
C GLY A 229 -15.73 -10.52 20.49
N SER A 230 -16.37 -9.54 19.86
CA SER A 230 -17.46 -8.76 20.46
C SER A 230 -18.73 -9.59 20.69
N GLU A 231 -19.34 -9.45 21.87
CA GLU A 231 -20.63 -10.05 22.22
C GLU A 231 -21.67 -9.03 22.65
N THR A 232 -21.27 -7.97 23.36
CA THR A 232 -22.19 -6.93 23.85
C THR A 232 -22.34 -5.77 22.86
N PRO A 233 -23.44 -4.99 22.90
CA PRO A 233 -23.61 -3.80 22.04
C PRO A 233 -22.43 -2.82 22.09
N GLU A 234 -21.83 -2.62 23.26
CA GLU A 234 -20.68 -1.73 23.47
C GLU A 234 -19.43 -2.28 22.77
N GLN A 235 -19.16 -3.58 22.89
CA GLN A 235 -18.03 -4.23 22.22
C GLN A 235 -18.24 -4.25 20.70
N ILE A 236 -19.48 -4.48 20.25
CA ILE A 236 -19.83 -4.43 18.82
C ILE A 236 -19.58 -3.01 18.30
N ALA A 237 -20.00 -1.99 19.04
CA ALA A 237 -19.78 -0.60 18.66
C ALA A 237 -18.30 -0.26 18.50
N VAL A 238 -17.41 -0.77 19.38
CA VAL A 238 -15.94 -0.63 19.20
C VAL A 238 -15.48 -1.23 17.87
N GLY A 239 -15.86 -2.47 17.58
CA GLY A 239 -15.49 -3.15 16.33
C GLY A 239 -16.01 -2.43 15.08
N VAL A 240 -17.25 -1.91 15.12
CA VAL A 240 -17.88 -1.17 14.02
C VAL A 240 -17.22 0.18 13.79
N VAL A 241 -17.06 1.00 14.83
CA VAL A 241 -16.44 2.33 14.68
C VAL A 241 -14.99 2.19 14.21
N ALA A 242 -14.26 1.20 14.72
CA ALA A 242 -12.90 0.90 14.25
C ALA A 242 -12.87 0.48 12.76
N GLU A 243 -13.79 -0.36 12.30
CA GLU A 243 -13.87 -0.76 10.88
C GLU A 243 -14.22 0.42 9.98
N ILE A 244 -15.18 1.27 10.37
CA ILE A 244 -15.54 2.47 9.60
C ILE A 244 -14.32 3.39 9.46
N MET A 245 -13.65 3.72 10.55
CA MET A 245 -12.43 4.55 10.51
C MET A 245 -11.34 3.89 9.66
N MET A 246 -11.17 2.57 9.76
CA MET A 246 -10.20 1.82 8.97
C MET A 246 -10.45 1.99 7.47
N VAL A 247 -11.70 1.84 7.03
CA VAL A 247 -12.10 1.97 5.61
C VAL A 247 -12.00 3.42 5.15
N LEU A 248 -12.51 4.39 5.92
CA LEU A 248 -12.47 5.81 5.55
C LEU A 248 -11.04 6.34 5.40
N ASN A 249 -10.10 5.81 6.20
CA ASN A 249 -8.68 6.15 6.15
C ASN A 249 -7.86 5.29 5.18
N ASN A 250 -8.48 4.36 4.45
CA ASN A 250 -7.82 3.42 3.53
C ASN A 250 -6.69 2.62 4.21
N THR A 251 -7.00 2.00 5.33
CA THR A 251 -6.09 1.16 6.12
C THR A 251 -6.64 -0.26 6.29
N ASP A 252 -5.87 -1.16 6.90
CA ASP A 252 -6.20 -2.58 7.02
C ASP A 252 -6.44 -3.07 8.46
N GLY A 253 -6.41 -2.17 9.44
CA GLY A 253 -6.73 -2.47 10.84
C GLY A 253 -5.73 -3.40 11.54
N ARG A 254 -4.58 -3.71 10.92
CA ARG A 254 -3.55 -4.53 11.57
C ARG A 254 -2.96 -3.78 12.79
N PRO A 255 -2.56 -4.48 13.87
CA PRO A 255 -1.93 -3.84 15.01
C PRO A 255 -0.74 -2.98 14.59
N LEU A 256 -0.62 -1.77 15.14
CA LEU A 256 0.52 -0.90 14.85
C LEU A 256 1.86 -1.53 15.28
N SER A 257 1.86 -2.34 16.34
CA SER A 257 3.00 -3.18 16.72
C SER A 257 3.41 -4.11 15.58
N ARG A 258 2.44 -4.74 14.90
CA ARG A 258 2.71 -5.54 13.70
C ARG A 258 3.20 -4.71 12.53
N LYS A 259 2.81 -3.45 12.36
CA LYS A 259 3.40 -2.58 11.31
C LYS A 259 4.91 -2.35 11.54
N ALA A 260 5.36 -2.32 12.80
CA ALA A 260 6.77 -2.34 13.15
C ALA A 260 7.41 -3.73 12.91
N GLU A 261 6.68 -4.82 13.16
CA GLU A 261 7.12 -6.20 12.92
C GLU A 261 6.97 -6.67 11.46
N ASN A 262 6.35 -5.89 10.58
CA ASN A 262 6.10 -6.27 9.18
C ASN A 262 7.23 -5.83 8.23
N LEU A 263 8.30 -5.23 8.75
CA LEU A 263 9.48 -4.92 7.95
C LEU A 263 10.29 -6.19 7.71
N VAL A 264 10.36 -6.61 6.45
CA VAL A 264 11.22 -7.69 5.98
C VAL A 264 12.32 -7.09 5.12
N ILE A 265 13.57 -7.34 5.50
CA ILE A 265 14.73 -7.00 4.67
C ILE A 265 15.18 -8.24 3.92
N VAL A 266 15.20 -8.16 2.59
CA VAL A 266 15.67 -9.23 1.71
C VAL A 266 17.06 -8.86 1.20
N ARG A 267 18.08 -9.63 1.56
CA ARG A 267 19.43 -9.49 0.99
C ARG A 267 19.45 -10.12 -0.40
N GLY A 268 19.73 -9.32 -1.41
CA GLY A 268 19.67 -9.69 -2.83
C GLY A 268 18.32 -9.31 -3.47
N ALA A 269 18.38 -8.90 -4.73
CA ALA A 269 17.22 -8.52 -5.54
C ALA A 269 17.20 -9.22 -6.92
N GLY A 270 17.93 -10.33 -7.08
CA GLY A 270 17.95 -11.14 -8.31
C GLY A 270 16.66 -11.94 -8.55
N ASP A 271 16.66 -12.83 -9.54
CA ASP A 271 15.47 -13.62 -9.98
C ASP A 271 14.79 -14.40 -8.82
N LEU A 272 15.57 -15.18 -8.05
CA LEU A 272 15.01 -15.95 -6.94
C LEU A 272 14.52 -15.05 -5.80
N ALA A 273 15.29 -14.02 -5.44
CA ALA A 273 14.91 -13.04 -4.44
C ALA A 273 13.63 -12.28 -4.84
N THR A 274 13.46 -12.00 -6.12
CA THR A 274 12.26 -11.34 -6.65
C THR A 274 11.01 -12.19 -6.43
N GLY A 275 11.10 -13.51 -6.57
CA GLY A 275 9.98 -14.39 -6.20
C GLY A 275 9.58 -14.30 -4.72
N VAL A 276 10.57 -14.15 -3.83
CA VAL A 276 10.34 -13.92 -2.39
C VAL A 276 9.71 -12.55 -2.16
N ILE A 277 10.31 -11.49 -2.70
CA ILE A 277 9.83 -10.11 -2.57
C ILE A 277 8.39 -9.99 -3.07
N CYS A 278 8.06 -10.57 -4.23
CA CYS A 278 6.69 -10.55 -4.78
C CYS A 278 5.68 -11.24 -3.86
N ARG A 279 6.06 -12.34 -3.20
CA ARG A 279 5.17 -13.06 -2.26
C ARG A 279 4.98 -12.28 -0.97
N LEU A 280 6.06 -11.73 -0.41
CA LEU A 280 6.02 -10.90 0.80
C LEU A 280 5.20 -9.63 0.59
N HIS A 281 5.44 -8.91 -0.50
CA HIS A 281 4.68 -7.70 -0.83
C HIS A 281 3.18 -7.97 -0.97
N ARG A 282 2.81 -9.04 -1.68
CA ARG A 282 1.40 -9.48 -1.80
C ARG A 282 0.80 -9.97 -0.48
N GLY A 283 1.64 -10.52 0.42
CA GLY A 283 1.27 -10.83 1.81
C GLY A 283 1.08 -9.58 2.68
N GLY A 284 1.32 -8.38 2.15
CA GLY A 284 1.17 -7.11 2.85
C GLY A 284 2.33 -6.78 3.77
N TYR A 285 3.52 -7.36 3.54
CA TYR A 285 4.75 -6.99 4.24
C TYR A 285 5.37 -5.73 3.64
N ARG A 286 6.05 -4.94 4.48
CA ARG A 286 6.89 -3.83 4.04
C ARG A 286 8.24 -4.41 3.66
N VAL A 287 8.57 -4.41 2.36
CA VAL A 287 9.76 -5.09 1.86
C VAL A 287 10.81 -4.08 1.43
N LEU A 288 11.99 -4.21 2.00
CA LEU A 288 13.21 -3.57 1.52
C LEU A 288 14.14 -4.64 0.96
N ALA A 289 14.50 -4.51 -0.31
CA ALA A 289 15.57 -5.27 -0.92
C ALA A 289 16.91 -4.56 -0.74
N LEU A 290 17.96 -5.31 -0.41
CA LEU A 290 19.34 -4.82 -0.40
C LEU A 290 20.08 -5.41 -1.59
N GLU A 291 20.85 -4.60 -2.29
CA GLU A 291 21.59 -5.04 -3.46
C GLU A 291 22.95 -4.34 -3.55
N THR A 292 23.83 -4.90 -4.38
CA THR A 292 25.12 -4.31 -4.75
C THR A 292 24.95 -3.20 -5.80
N ASP A 293 25.96 -2.34 -5.96
CA ASP A 293 25.94 -1.28 -6.98
C ASP A 293 25.98 -1.81 -8.42
N GLN A 294 26.46 -3.04 -8.60
CA GLN A 294 26.57 -3.70 -9.91
C GLN A 294 26.01 -5.12 -9.84
N PRO A 295 24.67 -5.26 -9.78
CA PRO A 295 24.04 -6.58 -9.71
C PRO A 295 24.39 -7.43 -10.93
N THR A 296 24.69 -8.71 -10.69
CA THR A 296 25.08 -9.68 -11.73
C THR A 296 23.93 -10.60 -12.14
N THR A 297 22.68 -10.14 -12.04
CA THR A 297 21.51 -10.95 -12.39
C THR A 297 21.37 -11.04 -13.90
N ILE A 298 21.26 -12.25 -14.45
CA ILE A 298 21.08 -12.41 -15.90
C ILE A 298 19.61 -12.36 -16.32
N ARG A 299 18.67 -12.86 -15.49
CA ARG A 299 17.23 -12.79 -15.80
C ARG A 299 16.69 -11.43 -15.36
N ARG A 300 17.18 -10.39 -16.03
CA ARG A 300 16.98 -8.97 -15.70
C ARG A 300 15.51 -8.53 -15.76
N THR A 301 14.78 -8.99 -16.77
CA THR A 301 13.35 -8.68 -17.00
C THR A 301 12.41 -9.13 -15.86
N VAL A 302 12.88 -9.97 -14.94
CA VAL A 302 12.11 -10.47 -13.79
C VAL A 302 12.87 -10.29 -12.47
N ALA A 303 13.78 -9.32 -12.42
CA ALA A 303 14.59 -9.05 -11.24
C ALA A 303 14.43 -7.60 -10.78
N PHE A 304 14.12 -7.42 -9.50
CA PHE A 304 14.06 -6.07 -8.92
C PHE A 304 15.42 -5.38 -8.84
N SER A 305 16.53 -6.11 -8.97
CA SER A 305 17.87 -5.54 -9.08
C SER A 305 18.03 -4.58 -10.27
N GLU A 306 17.17 -4.64 -11.29
CA GLU A 306 17.17 -3.65 -12.39
C GLU A 306 16.86 -2.22 -11.90
N ALA A 307 16.19 -2.06 -10.76
CA ALA A 307 15.97 -0.74 -10.17
C ALA A 307 17.28 -0.03 -9.79
N VAL A 308 18.39 -0.77 -9.61
CA VAL A 308 19.72 -0.18 -9.39
C VAL A 308 20.15 0.69 -10.57
N TYR A 309 19.86 0.23 -11.79
CA TYR A 309 20.21 0.90 -13.04
C TYR A 309 19.14 1.91 -13.47
N ASN A 310 17.86 1.52 -13.40
CA ASN A 310 16.75 2.28 -13.98
C ASN A 310 15.98 3.16 -12.96
N GLN A 311 16.43 3.22 -11.70
CA GLN A 311 15.72 3.80 -10.54
C GLN A 311 14.45 3.06 -10.13
N THR A 312 13.80 2.35 -11.05
CA THR A 312 12.62 1.52 -10.79
C THR A 312 12.66 0.22 -11.58
N ALA A 313 12.00 -0.82 -11.07
CA ALA A 313 11.72 -2.05 -11.78
C ALA A 313 10.30 -2.52 -11.46
N THR A 314 9.60 -3.08 -12.45
CA THR A 314 8.24 -3.60 -12.27
C THR A 314 8.20 -5.07 -12.67
N VAL A 315 7.72 -5.92 -11.76
CA VAL A 315 7.58 -7.36 -11.99
C VAL A 315 6.20 -7.81 -11.54
N GLU A 316 5.43 -8.42 -12.45
CA GLU A 316 4.05 -8.87 -12.21
C GLU A 316 3.15 -7.81 -11.54
N GLY A 317 3.28 -6.53 -11.95
CA GLY A 317 2.50 -5.40 -11.43
C GLY A 317 3.00 -4.80 -10.11
N ILE A 318 4.07 -5.35 -9.52
CA ILE A 318 4.68 -4.82 -8.30
C ILE A 318 5.82 -3.89 -8.69
N VAL A 319 5.80 -2.66 -8.17
CA VAL A 319 6.83 -1.65 -8.40
C VAL A 319 7.87 -1.73 -7.28
N CYS A 320 9.14 -1.84 -7.67
CA CYS A 320 10.30 -1.65 -6.81
C CYS A 320 11.02 -0.37 -7.19
N ARG A 321 11.37 0.45 -6.20
CA ARG A 321 12.01 1.75 -6.39
C ARG A 321 13.29 1.85 -5.58
N LYS A 322 14.35 2.32 -6.25
CA LYS A 322 15.63 2.62 -5.62
C LYS A 322 15.49 3.82 -4.68
N ALA A 323 15.98 3.65 -3.47
CA ALA A 323 16.13 4.69 -2.47
C ALA A 323 17.59 5.13 -2.36
N SER A 324 17.81 6.37 -1.90
CA SER A 324 19.13 6.91 -1.55
C SER A 324 19.41 6.89 -0.05
N SER A 325 18.42 6.57 0.78
CA SER A 325 18.54 6.55 2.25
C SER A 325 17.45 5.70 2.90
N ASP A 326 17.68 5.26 4.15
CA ASP A 326 16.68 4.57 4.96
C ASP A 326 15.38 5.36 5.11
N ARG A 327 15.46 6.70 5.19
CA ARG A 327 14.28 7.57 5.29
C ARG A 327 13.44 7.51 4.03
N GLN A 328 14.08 7.58 2.87
CA GLN A 328 13.37 7.47 1.59
C GLN A 328 12.81 6.06 1.38
N ALA A 329 13.58 5.03 1.74
CA ALA A 329 13.11 3.64 1.68
C ALA A 329 11.83 3.43 2.51
N LYS A 330 11.76 3.98 3.73
CA LYS A 330 10.53 3.97 4.55
C LYS A 330 9.36 4.64 3.86
N SER A 331 9.57 5.82 3.28
CA SER A 331 8.52 6.54 2.55
C SER A 331 7.99 5.76 1.35
N ILE A 332 8.86 5.06 0.61
CA ILE A 332 8.48 4.21 -0.52
C ILE A 332 7.61 3.04 -0.04
N MET A 333 8.03 2.36 1.02
CA MET A 333 7.25 1.26 1.61
C MET A 333 5.92 1.72 2.20
N ASP A 334 5.87 2.92 2.79
CA ASP A 334 4.64 3.49 3.34
C ASP A 334 3.64 3.88 2.23
N ALA A 335 4.12 4.14 1.02
CA ALA A 335 3.29 4.32 -0.18
C ALA A 335 2.85 2.97 -0.82
N GLY A 336 3.22 1.84 -0.22
CA GLY A 336 2.84 0.51 -0.71
C GLY A 336 3.71 -0.05 -1.83
N GLU A 337 4.87 0.55 -2.13
CA GLU A 337 5.86 0.03 -3.09
C GLU A 337 6.96 -0.79 -2.38
N VAL A 338 7.73 -1.58 -3.14
CA VAL A 338 8.96 -2.21 -2.65
C VAL A 338 10.10 -1.17 -2.70
N ALA A 339 10.87 -1.05 -1.63
CA ALA A 339 12.08 -0.23 -1.63
C ALA A 339 13.31 -1.08 -1.97
N LEU A 340 14.30 -0.47 -2.63
CA LEU A 340 15.63 -1.05 -2.84
C LEU A 340 16.74 -0.10 -2.39
N LEU A 341 17.72 -0.59 -1.64
CA LEU A 341 18.94 0.14 -1.29
C LEU A 341 20.18 -0.56 -1.86
N CYS A 342 21.10 0.23 -2.41
CA CYS A 342 22.45 -0.23 -2.68
C CYS A 342 23.22 -0.32 -1.36
N ASP A 343 23.18 -1.48 -0.71
CA ASP A 343 23.78 -1.76 0.58
C ASP A 343 24.26 -3.23 0.64
N ALA A 344 25.40 -3.48 0.00
CA ALA A 344 25.98 -4.82 -0.09
C ALA A 344 26.35 -5.43 1.28
N GLN A 345 26.69 -4.57 2.26
CA GLN A 345 27.11 -4.99 3.59
C GLN A 345 25.94 -5.20 4.56
N GLY A 346 24.76 -4.66 4.24
CA GLY A 346 23.58 -4.76 5.08
C GLY A 346 23.60 -3.84 6.29
N ALA A 347 24.25 -2.68 6.21
CA ALA A 347 24.25 -1.68 7.28
C ALA A 347 22.83 -1.26 7.68
N SER A 348 21.91 -1.19 6.71
CA SER A 348 20.50 -0.85 6.91
C SER A 348 19.74 -1.87 7.78
N ILE A 349 20.24 -3.11 7.91
CA ILE A 349 19.65 -4.12 8.81
C ILE A 349 19.75 -3.64 10.27
N GLN A 350 20.92 -3.15 10.66
CA GLN A 350 21.15 -2.69 12.04
C GLN A 350 20.39 -1.40 12.35
N SER A 351 20.35 -0.45 11.42
CA SER A 351 19.68 0.84 11.62
C SER A 351 18.16 0.71 11.64
N MET A 352 17.58 -0.18 10.83
CA MET A 352 16.13 -0.30 10.69
C MET A 352 15.51 -1.42 11.53
N ARG A 353 16.32 -2.33 12.08
CA ARG A 353 15.90 -3.39 13.01
C ARG A 353 14.65 -4.14 12.50
N PRO A 354 14.74 -4.82 11.35
CA PRO A 354 13.61 -5.56 10.80
C PRO A 354 13.20 -6.71 11.72
N ALA A 355 11.95 -7.15 11.64
CA ALA A 355 11.53 -8.38 12.31
C ALA A 355 12.08 -9.62 11.63
N VAL A 356 12.27 -9.53 10.31
CA VAL A 356 12.76 -10.64 9.49
C VAL A 356 13.86 -10.17 8.55
N VAL A 357 14.95 -10.94 8.49
CA VAL A 357 15.92 -10.88 7.40
C VAL A 357 15.83 -12.14 6.57
N VAL A 358 15.78 -11.99 5.25
CA VAL A 358 15.85 -13.11 4.30
C VAL A 358 17.14 -12.99 3.50
N ASP A 359 18.06 -13.94 3.63
CA ASP A 359 19.23 -14.03 2.75
C ASP A 359 18.85 -14.76 1.45
N ALA A 360 18.66 -13.96 0.41
CA ALA A 360 18.33 -14.41 -0.94
C ALA A 360 19.44 -14.09 -1.95
N ILE A 361 20.69 -13.92 -1.49
CA ILE A 361 21.86 -13.66 -2.36
C ILE A 361 22.18 -14.91 -3.19
N ILE A 362 21.95 -16.11 -2.62
CA ILE A 362 22.24 -17.41 -3.24
C ILE A 362 23.73 -17.53 -3.65
N ALA A 363 24.62 -17.02 -2.79
CA ALA A 363 26.06 -17.12 -2.99
C ALA A 363 26.62 -18.55 -2.84
N LYS A 364 25.78 -19.50 -2.38
CA LYS A 364 26.14 -20.91 -2.05
C LYS A 364 27.16 -21.06 -0.93
N ARG A 365 27.38 -19.97 -0.19
CA ARG A 365 28.23 -19.85 1.00
C ARG A 365 27.69 -18.70 1.84
N ASN A 366 27.87 -18.77 3.14
CA ASN A 366 27.50 -17.67 4.02
C ASN A 366 28.40 -16.43 3.76
N MET A 367 27.79 -15.31 3.39
CA MET A 367 28.45 -14.02 3.13
C MET A 367 28.28 -13.04 4.30
N GLY A 368 28.15 -13.57 5.52
CA GLY A 368 28.03 -12.80 6.76
C GLY A 368 26.62 -12.74 7.34
N THR A 369 25.69 -13.58 6.89
CA THR A 369 24.40 -13.77 7.55
C THR A 369 24.58 -14.45 8.89
N SER A 370 23.91 -13.91 9.91
CA SER A 370 23.88 -14.44 11.28
C SER A 370 22.47 -14.36 11.83
N ARG A 371 22.15 -15.23 12.78
CA ARG A 371 20.89 -15.25 13.54
C ARG A 371 20.61 -13.94 14.28
N ASP A 372 21.63 -13.16 14.59
CA ASP A 372 21.50 -11.91 15.36
C ASP A 372 21.00 -10.73 14.50
N MET A 373 20.86 -10.91 13.18
CA MET A 373 20.42 -9.85 12.27
C MET A 373 18.96 -9.42 12.47
N ALA A 374 18.11 -10.32 12.95
CA ALA A 374 16.69 -10.09 13.20
C ALA A 374 16.10 -11.18 14.10
N PRO A 375 14.94 -10.94 14.73
CA PRO A 375 14.19 -11.97 15.47
C PRO A 375 13.97 -13.27 14.67
N LEU A 376 13.74 -13.16 13.36
CA LEU A 376 13.74 -14.29 12.43
C LEU A 376 14.74 -14.04 11.29
N VAL A 377 15.55 -15.05 10.99
CA VAL A 377 16.52 -15.01 9.88
C VAL A 377 16.30 -16.24 9.04
N VAL A 378 15.90 -16.04 7.78
CA VAL A 378 15.63 -17.10 6.81
C VAL A 378 16.72 -17.06 5.75
N ALA A 379 17.41 -18.17 5.51
CA ALA A 379 18.42 -18.26 4.46
C ALA A 379 17.97 -19.21 3.35
N LEU A 380 18.29 -18.87 2.11
CA LEU A 380 17.85 -19.63 0.95
C LEU A 380 18.97 -20.50 0.37
N GLY A 381 18.75 -21.81 0.37
CA GLY A 381 19.59 -22.77 -0.34
C GLY A 381 20.90 -23.10 0.37
N PRO A 382 21.89 -23.65 -0.37
CA PRO A 382 23.13 -24.17 0.23
C PRO A 382 24.01 -23.07 0.80
N GLY A 383 24.87 -23.46 1.74
CA GLY A 383 25.85 -22.57 2.38
C GLY A 383 25.44 -22.01 3.74
N PHE A 384 24.31 -22.48 4.28
CA PHE A 384 23.78 -22.11 5.59
C PHE A 384 23.32 -23.35 6.37
N THR A 385 23.41 -23.27 7.69
CA THR A 385 22.89 -24.27 8.63
C THR A 385 21.84 -23.62 9.54
N ALA A 386 20.60 -24.12 9.48
CA ALA A 386 19.52 -23.74 10.38
C ALA A 386 19.86 -24.18 11.82
N GLY A 387 19.69 -23.27 12.77
CA GLY A 387 20.13 -23.40 14.15
C GLY A 387 21.51 -22.81 14.44
N GLU A 388 22.33 -22.58 13.41
CA GLU A 388 23.68 -22.00 13.54
C GLU A 388 23.75 -20.62 12.88
N ASP A 389 23.70 -20.57 11.54
CA ASP A 389 23.82 -19.33 10.76
C ASP A 389 22.51 -18.53 10.71
N CYS A 390 21.38 -19.23 10.77
CA CYS A 390 20.05 -18.68 10.61
C CYS A 390 19.01 -19.50 11.39
N HIS A 391 17.80 -18.99 11.50
CA HIS A 391 16.70 -19.68 12.18
C HIS A 391 16.06 -20.73 11.28
N VAL A 392 16.00 -20.45 9.98
CA VAL A 392 15.38 -21.32 8.97
C VAL A 392 16.24 -21.34 7.72
N VAL A 393 16.43 -22.52 7.15
CA VAL A 393 16.91 -22.69 5.77
C VAL A 393 15.76 -23.16 4.90
N VAL A 394 15.56 -22.52 3.75
CA VAL A 394 14.60 -22.97 2.73
C VAL A 394 15.35 -23.70 1.62
N GLU A 395 14.92 -24.93 1.32
CA GLU A 395 15.48 -25.73 0.23
C GLU A 395 15.19 -25.08 -1.14
N THR A 396 16.22 -25.01 -1.99
CA THR A 396 16.14 -24.40 -3.32
C THR A 396 16.45 -25.39 -4.45
N GLN A 397 16.89 -26.61 -4.16
CA GLN A 397 17.07 -27.65 -5.17
C GLN A 397 15.71 -28.05 -5.74
N ARG A 398 15.62 -28.16 -7.07
CA ARG A 398 14.41 -28.69 -7.71
C ARG A 398 14.29 -30.18 -7.37
N GLY A 399 13.12 -30.61 -6.96
CA GLY A 399 12.86 -31.99 -6.54
C GLY A 399 11.69 -32.05 -5.57
N HIS A 400 11.59 -33.16 -4.85
CA HIS A 400 10.52 -33.39 -3.86
C HIS A 400 10.58 -32.39 -2.69
N ASP A 401 11.77 -31.92 -2.34
CA ASP A 401 11.99 -31.02 -1.21
C ASP A 401 12.04 -29.53 -1.59
N LEU A 402 11.75 -29.13 -2.84
CA LEU A 402 11.80 -27.73 -3.23
C LEU A 402 10.86 -26.88 -2.36
N GLY A 403 11.41 -25.86 -1.68
CA GLY A 403 10.65 -25.01 -0.76
C GLY A 403 10.46 -25.62 0.63
N ARG A 404 11.07 -26.78 0.94
CA ARG A 404 11.02 -27.34 2.28
C ARG A 404 11.66 -26.40 3.28
N ILE A 405 10.95 -26.15 4.38
CA ILE A 405 11.38 -25.32 5.51
C ILE A 405 12.15 -26.21 6.49
N LEU A 406 13.42 -25.89 6.71
CA LEU A 406 14.31 -26.60 7.63
C LEU A 406 14.59 -25.69 8.84
N THR A 407 14.17 -26.11 10.03
CA THR A 407 14.48 -25.43 11.31
C THR A 407 15.76 -25.96 11.96
N VAL A 408 16.27 -27.10 11.49
CA VAL A 408 17.54 -27.72 11.88
C VAL A 408 18.21 -28.31 10.65
N GLY A 409 19.53 -28.12 10.52
CA GLY A 409 20.32 -28.71 9.43
C GLY A 409 20.51 -27.80 8.23
N ARG A 410 20.90 -28.35 7.08
CA ARG A 410 21.28 -27.59 5.88
C ARG A 410 20.45 -28.01 4.67
N ALA A 411 20.28 -27.10 3.71
CA ALA A 411 19.79 -27.45 2.38
C ALA A 411 20.79 -28.35 1.66
N ALA A 412 20.32 -29.02 0.60
CA ALA A 412 21.13 -29.85 -0.25
C ALA A 412 22.29 -29.06 -0.88
N ASP A 413 23.45 -29.73 -0.98
CA ASP A 413 24.67 -29.12 -1.53
C ASP A 413 24.47 -28.68 -2.98
N ASN A 414 25.17 -27.59 -3.35
CA ASN A 414 25.13 -27.12 -4.73
C ASN A 414 25.77 -28.15 -5.67
N THR A 415 24.95 -28.80 -6.49
CA THR A 415 25.41 -29.77 -7.51
C THR A 415 26.19 -29.13 -8.66
N GLY A 416 26.13 -27.80 -8.82
CA GLY A 416 26.76 -27.08 -9.94
C GLY A 416 26.05 -27.26 -11.29
N VAL A 417 25.10 -28.20 -11.38
CA VAL A 417 24.34 -28.50 -12.60
C VAL A 417 23.02 -27.72 -12.59
N PRO A 418 22.76 -26.87 -13.59
CA PRO A 418 21.47 -26.20 -13.71
C PRO A 418 20.34 -27.21 -13.95
N GLY A 419 19.18 -26.97 -13.35
CA GLY A 419 17.99 -27.83 -13.57
C GLY A 419 17.54 -27.84 -15.03
N THR A 420 17.02 -28.98 -15.47
CA THR A 420 16.60 -29.23 -16.85
C THR A 420 15.34 -28.46 -17.23
N ILE A 421 15.31 -27.89 -18.43
CA ILE A 421 14.13 -27.22 -19.02
C ILE A 421 14.03 -27.67 -20.48
N GLY A 422 12.87 -28.19 -20.89
CA GLY A 422 12.70 -28.70 -22.26
C GLY A 422 13.73 -29.78 -22.66
N GLY A 423 14.24 -30.55 -21.68
CA GLY A 423 15.27 -31.57 -21.91
C GLY A 423 16.73 -31.09 -21.79
N PHE A 424 16.99 -29.79 -21.69
CA PHE A 424 18.36 -29.22 -21.63
C PHE A 424 18.74 -28.76 -20.21
N GLY A 425 19.96 -29.07 -19.78
CA GLY A 425 20.43 -28.84 -18.41
C GLY A 425 21.54 -27.78 -18.36
N ALA A 426 22.80 -28.21 -18.49
CA ALA A 426 23.95 -27.32 -18.45
C ALA A 426 24.09 -26.50 -19.74
N GLU A 427 23.67 -27.05 -20.88
CA GLU A 427 23.84 -26.46 -22.19
C GLU A 427 23.08 -25.15 -22.34
N ARG A 428 22.00 -24.94 -21.59
CA ARG A 428 21.21 -23.71 -21.67
C ARG A 428 21.88 -22.51 -21.00
N VAL A 429 22.80 -22.75 -20.07
CA VAL A 429 23.46 -21.69 -19.30
C VAL A 429 24.84 -21.42 -19.88
N ILE A 430 25.02 -20.23 -20.44
CA ILE A 430 26.27 -19.81 -21.07
C ILE A 430 27.18 -19.19 -20.01
N HIS A 431 28.43 -19.63 -20.00
CA HIS A 431 29.46 -19.14 -19.10
C HIS A 431 30.58 -18.43 -19.87
N ALA A 432 31.21 -17.44 -19.24
CA ALA A 432 32.27 -16.66 -19.84
C ALA A 432 33.49 -17.55 -20.20
N PRO A 433 33.93 -17.58 -21.47
CA PRO A 433 35.07 -18.42 -21.87
C PRO A 433 36.41 -17.88 -21.34
N GLN A 434 36.47 -16.58 -21.04
CA GLN A 434 37.62 -15.87 -20.49
C GLN A 434 37.15 -14.77 -19.52
N ALA A 435 38.10 -14.15 -18.82
CA ALA A 435 37.81 -12.95 -18.05
C ALA A 435 37.77 -11.72 -18.97
N GLY A 436 36.89 -10.76 -18.70
CA GLY A 436 36.82 -9.51 -19.45
C GLY A 436 35.51 -8.75 -19.29
N ALA A 437 35.40 -7.63 -20.00
CA ALA A 437 34.20 -6.80 -20.03
C ALA A 437 33.09 -7.48 -20.83
N PHE A 438 31.90 -7.61 -20.25
CA PHE A 438 30.73 -8.12 -20.92
C PHE A 438 30.10 -7.07 -21.84
N LYS A 439 29.69 -7.48 -23.05
CA LYS A 439 28.90 -6.67 -23.98
C LYS A 439 27.84 -7.51 -24.69
N ALA A 440 26.58 -7.13 -24.58
CA ALA A 440 25.47 -7.76 -25.27
C ALA A 440 25.55 -7.51 -26.79
N VAL A 441 25.14 -8.52 -27.56
CA VAL A 441 24.93 -8.44 -29.02
C VAL A 441 23.47 -8.71 -29.35
N ALA A 442 22.84 -9.64 -28.63
CA ALA A 442 21.41 -9.93 -28.66
C ALA A 442 20.69 -9.35 -27.42
N SER A 443 19.36 -9.35 -27.43
CA SER A 443 18.50 -8.88 -26.35
C SER A 443 17.74 -10.04 -25.69
N ILE A 444 17.36 -9.86 -24.42
CA ILE A 444 16.43 -10.80 -23.76
C ILE A 444 15.10 -10.79 -24.52
N GLY A 445 14.58 -11.95 -24.86
CA GLY A 445 13.38 -12.14 -25.68
C GLY A 445 13.68 -12.54 -27.13
N ASP A 446 14.91 -12.36 -27.61
CA ASP A 446 15.29 -12.74 -28.97
C ASP A 446 15.28 -14.28 -29.15
N LEU A 447 14.73 -14.74 -30.27
CA LEU A 447 14.95 -16.10 -30.75
C LEU A 447 16.36 -16.22 -31.31
N VAL A 448 17.13 -17.18 -30.80
CA VAL A 448 18.52 -17.42 -31.19
C VAL A 448 18.69 -18.83 -31.73
N ALA A 449 19.48 -18.96 -32.78
CA ALA A 449 19.93 -20.25 -33.29
C ALA A 449 21.29 -20.61 -32.67
N LYS A 450 21.52 -21.90 -32.42
CA LYS A 450 22.81 -22.42 -31.97
C LYS A 450 23.92 -21.94 -32.91
N GLY A 451 24.99 -21.38 -32.33
CA GLY A 451 26.09 -20.78 -33.07
C GLY A 451 25.96 -19.28 -33.34
N GLN A 452 24.76 -18.70 -33.21
CA GLN A 452 24.56 -17.24 -33.32
C GLN A 452 25.27 -16.51 -32.19
N VAL A 453 26.04 -15.46 -32.50
CA VAL A 453 26.70 -14.63 -31.47
C VAL A 453 25.67 -13.88 -30.65
N VAL A 454 25.67 -14.09 -29.33
CA VAL A 454 24.70 -13.45 -28.40
C VAL A 454 25.34 -12.37 -27.53
N CYS A 455 26.64 -12.46 -27.27
CA CYS A 455 27.39 -11.47 -26.52
C CYS A 455 28.90 -11.57 -26.81
N ARG A 456 29.66 -10.62 -26.28
CA ARG A 456 31.13 -10.57 -26.33
C ARG A 456 31.73 -10.43 -24.94
N ILE A 457 32.89 -11.03 -24.72
CA ILE A 457 33.74 -10.83 -23.54
C ILE A 457 35.08 -10.24 -24.00
N GLY A 458 35.25 -8.92 -23.83
CA GLY A 458 36.29 -8.17 -24.53
C GLY A 458 36.05 -8.27 -26.04
N ASP A 459 37.05 -8.76 -26.77
CA ASP A 459 36.97 -8.96 -28.24
C ASP A 459 36.50 -10.38 -28.63
N PHE A 460 36.15 -11.24 -27.67
CA PHE A 460 35.78 -12.63 -27.94
C PHE A 460 34.26 -12.78 -28.13
N ASP A 461 33.84 -13.25 -29.30
CA ASP A 461 32.44 -13.59 -29.61
C ASP A 461 31.99 -14.85 -28.88
N VAL A 462 30.86 -14.77 -28.17
CA VAL A 462 30.27 -15.90 -27.46
C VAL A 462 28.98 -16.33 -28.18
N PRO A 463 28.95 -17.53 -28.80
CA PRO A 463 27.77 -18.03 -29.50
C PRO A 463 26.75 -18.65 -28.55
N ALA A 464 25.49 -18.69 -28.99
CA ALA A 464 24.42 -19.48 -28.40
C ALA A 464 24.78 -20.97 -28.47
N THR A 465 24.58 -21.67 -27.35
CA THR A 465 24.90 -23.09 -27.17
C THR A 465 23.81 -24.03 -27.68
N ILE A 466 22.57 -23.53 -27.72
CA ILE A 466 21.36 -24.23 -28.16
C ILE A 466 20.42 -23.26 -28.87
N ASP A 467 19.43 -23.80 -29.60
CA ASP A 467 18.31 -23.02 -30.12
C ASP A 467 17.34 -22.65 -28.99
N GLY A 468 16.67 -21.50 -29.10
CA GLY A 468 15.60 -21.11 -28.18
C GLY A 468 15.45 -19.60 -28.03
N VAL A 469 14.81 -19.16 -26.95
CA VAL A 469 14.71 -17.74 -26.60
C VAL A 469 15.83 -17.39 -25.62
N LEU A 470 16.58 -16.32 -25.90
CA LEU A 470 17.52 -15.75 -24.94
C LEU A 470 16.75 -15.14 -23.77
N ARG A 471 16.69 -15.82 -22.64
CA ARG A 471 15.85 -15.40 -21.50
C ARG A 471 16.61 -14.72 -20.37
N GLY A 472 17.94 -14.69 -20.47
CA GLY A 472 18.79 -14.00 -19.51
C GLY A 472 20.11 -13.59 -20.14
N LEU A 473 20.56 -12.40 -19.79
CA LEU A 473 21.76 -11.76 -20.30
C LEU A 473 22.26 -10.74 -19.27
N LEU A 474 23.57 -10.69 -19.02
CA LEU A 474 24.18 -9.67 -18.14
C LEU A 474 24.02 -8.25 -18.69
N HIS A 475 24.27 -7.27 -17.83
CA HIS A 475 24.35 -5.86 -18.20
C HIS A 475 25.71 -5.55 -18.85
N ASP A 476 25.70 -4.67 -19.85
CA ASP A 476 26.91 -4.17 -20.50
C ASP A 476 27.87 -3.51 -19.51
N GLY A 477 29.17 -3.72 -19.73
CA GLY A 477 30.25 -3.09 -18.98
C GLY A 477 30.70 -3.84 -17.72
N LEU A 478 29.95 -4.87 -17.28
CA LEU A 478 30.34 -5.69 -16.13
C LEU A 478 31.63 -6.47 -16.41
N GLN A 479 32.56 -6.44 -15.45
CA GLN A 479 33.76 -7.28 -15.49
C GLN A 479 33.44 -8.66 -14.95
N VAL A 480 33.65 -9.70 -15.76
CA VAL A 480 33.35 -11.08 -15.37
C VAL A 480 34.62 -11.94 -15.38
N PRO A 481 34.78 -12.87 -14.41
CA PRO A 481 35.84 -13.86 -14.46
C PRO A 481 35.51 -14.99 -15.45
N LYS A 482 36.52 -15.78 -15.83
CA LYS A 482 36.32 -17.00 -16.61
C LYS A 482 35.39 -17.96 -15.86
N GLY A 483 34.46 -18.58 -16.58
CA GLY A 483 33.48 -19.52 -16.03
C GLY A 483 32.31 -18.85 -15.33
N PHE A 484 32.21 -17.52 -15.33
CA PHE A 484 31.07 -16.81 -14.74
C PHE A 484 29.81 -16.96 -15.59
N LYS A 485 28.63 -17.00 -14.96
CA LYS A 485 27.35 -17.12 -15.66
C LYS A 485 26.99 -15.81 -16.36
N ILE A 486 26.82 -15.82 -17.69
CA ILE A 486 26.63 -14.60 -18.48
C ILE A 486 25.32 -14.55 -19.27
N ALA A 487 24.77 -15.70 -19.65
CA ALA A 487 23.50 -15.78 -20.37
C ALA A 487 22.75 -17.09 -20.09
N ASP A 488 21.47 -17.14 -20.44
CA ASP A 488 20.61 -18.33 -20.28
C ASP A 488 19.56 -18.37 -21.39
N ILE A 489 19.43 -19.53 -22.04
CA ILE A 489 18.49 -19.76 -23.14
C ILE A 489 17.33 -20.65 -22.65
N ASP A 490 16.10 -20.32 -23.05
CA ASP A 490 14.94 -21.18 -22.85
C ASP A 490 14.67 -21.99 -24.12
N PRO A 491 14.91 -23.30 -24.14
CA PRO A 491 14.74 -24.12 -25.35
C PRO A 491 13.27 -24.30 -25.75
N ARG A 492 12.31 -23.91 -24.89
CA ARG A 492 10.88 -24.02 -25.21
C ARG A 492 10.42 -22.98 -26.23
N GLY A 493 11.20 -21.91 -26.44
CA GLY A 493 10.89 -20.90 -27.46
C GLY A 493 9.76 -19.93 -27.07
N ILE A 494 9.33 -19.89 -25.81
CA ILE A 494 8.20 -19.08 -25.33
C ILE A 494 8.73 -17.77 -24.74
N VAL A 495 8.47 -16.65 -25.40
CA VAL A 495 9.03 -15.33 -25.06
C VAL A 495 8.47 -14.81 -23.73
N GLU A 496 7.19 -15.05 -23.45
CA GLU A 496 6.48 -14.60 -22.25
C GLU A 496 7.08 -15.16 -20.95
N HIS A 497 7.83 -16.27 -21.03
CA HIS A 497 8.57 -16.81 -19.88
C HIS A 497 9.74 -15.93 -19.46
N CYS A 498 10.19 -15.00 -20.31
CA CYS A 498 11.23 -14.04 -19.95
C CYS A 498 10.73 -13.02 -18.92
N GLU A 499 9.42 -12.74 -18.90
CA GLU A 499 8.80 -11.68 -18.10
C GLU A 499 8.02 -12.20 -16.89
N SER A 500 8.04 -13.52 -16.65
CA SER A 500 7.36 -14.14 -15.52
C SER A 500 8.33 -14.71 -14.48
N VAL A 501 7.95 -14.54 -13.21
CA VAL A 501 8.63 -15.15 -12.07
C VAL A 501 8.58 -16.67 -12.24
N SER A 502 9.72 -17.35 -12.06
CA SER A 502 9.77 -18.79 -12.26
C SER A 502 8.93 -19.54 -11.22
N ASP A 503 8.44 -20.73 -11.59
CA ASP A 503 7.84 -21.71 -10.68
C ASP A 503 8.69 -21.93 -9.41
N LYS A 504 10.01 -22.08 -9.58
CA LYS A 504 10.98 -22.23 -8.51
C LYS A 504 11.01 -21.02 -7.58
N ALA A 505 11.11 -19.82 -8.14
CA ALA A 505 11.11 -18.58 -7.35
C ALA A 505 9.78 -18.40 -6.59
N ARG A 506 8.64 -18.76 -7.21
CA ARG A 506 7.31 -18.73 -6.56
C ARG A 506 7.18 -19.74 -5.42
N ALA A 507 7.74 -20.94 -5.57
CA ALA A 507 7.72 -21.98 -4.53
C ALA A 507 8.57 -21.56 -3.33
N ILE A 508 9.80 -21.09 -3.58
CA ILE A 508 10.69 -20.58 -2.52
C ILE A 508 10.07 -19.38 -1.81
N GLY A 509 9.51 -18.42 -2.56
CA GLY A 509 8.81 -17.28 -1.96
C GLY A 509 7.60 -17.67 -1.13
N GLY A 510 6.87 -18.73 -1.52
CA GLY A 510 5.77 -19.28 -0.74
C GLY A 510 6.25 -19.87 0.59
N ALA A 511 7.35 -20.63 0.56
CA ALA A 511 7.94 -21.21 1.77
C ALA A 511 8.48 -20.14 2.74
N VAL A 512 9.09 -19.07 2.22
CA VAL A 512 9.52 -17.93 3.05
C VAL A 512 8.31 -17.27 3.73
N LEU A 513 7.25 -17.00 2.98
CA LEU A 513 6.02 -16.41 3.52
C LEU A 513 5.41 -17.31 4.60
N GLU A 514 5.31 -18.61 4.35
CA GLU A 514 4.84 -19.61 5.32
C GLU A 514 5.69 -19.62 6.60
N ALA A 515 7.02 -19.59 6.47
CA ALA A 515 7.93 -19.58 7.62
C ALA A 515 7.72 -18.33 8.49
N ILE A 516 7.54 -17.15 7.88
CA ILE A 516 7.28 -15.90 8.60
C ILE A 516 5.90 -15.92 9.27
N ASP A 517 4.87 -16.35 8.56
CA ASP A 517 3.52 -16.44 9.12
C ASP A 517 3.46 -17.44 10.28
N ALA A 518 4.14 -18.58 10.15
CA ALA A 518 4.28 -19.56 11.23
C ALA A 518 5.06 -18.99 12.43
N PHE A 519 6.09 -18.18 12.20
CA PHE A 519 6.83 -17.49 13.26
C PHE A 519 5.92 -16.52 14.03
N HIS A 520 5.17 -15.67 13.32
CA HIS A 520 4.21 -14.75 13.94
C HIS A 520 3.04 -15.44 14.64
N ALA A 521 2.71 -16.66 14.22
CA ALA A 521 1.72 -17.51 14.89
C ALA A 521 2.29 -18.31 16.08
N ASN A 522 3.58 -18.19 16.38
CA ASN A 522 4.31 -19.02 17.36
C ASN A 522 4.21 -20.53 17.08
N ARG A 523 4.21 -20.92 15.80
CA ARG A 523 4.09 -22.30 15.31
C ARG A 523 5.31 -22.81 14.53
N LEU A 524 6.28 -21.95 14.27
CA LEU A 524 7.43 -22.33 13.42
C LEU A 524 8.33 -23.39 14.08
N PHE A 525 8.46 -23.37 15.40
CA PHE A 525 9.32 -24.29 16.16
C PHE A 525 8.54 -25.29 17.02
N SER A 526 7.21 -25.36 16.85
CA SER A 526 6.30 -26.21 17.63
C SER A 526 6.16 -27.62 17.05
#